data_AF-A0A8H7NMJ1-F1
#
_entry.id   AF-A0A8H7NMJ1-F1
#
_cell.length_a   1.000
_cell.length_b   1.000
_cell.length_c   1.000
_cell.angle_alpha   90.00
_cell.angle_beta   90.00
_cell.angle_gamma   90.00
#
_symmetry.space_group_name_H-M   'P 1'
#
loop_
_entity.id
_entity.type
_entity.pdbx_description
1 polymer ?
#
loop_
_entity_poly.entity_id
_entity_poly.type
_entity_poly.pdbx_seq_one_letter_code
_entity_poly.pdbx_strand_id
1 'polypeptide(L)'
;MAPWKTTKAFIDACAQKAMLQLHGEGDPTGHGLGFSFIRTSMKGGYIEAVQGPLATSADAMEREKRANGGHAYNVKKQQAMYEEGIREIWEKQKSTLSDPQEHDDNDIAVTEDEDDRFNVHSAPTPAHIDDGTSQISGFTSSSRHAKRAIRITRDVRLADGSTQQRVEVVYDPVVITQYMKRRTEADLELRDIYSSRPTGNADHDRLAGIRIKQELARLEKNKARRQAREQQKELHQRANAPGDAGSPGGAVVSGDKIVTGTTRKCANCGQVGHIKTNKKLCPLLNGTMNTDNGAADHGGFGSYNAPAGTAGSP
;
A
#
# COMPACT_ATOMS: atom_id res chain seq x y z
N MET A 1 -1.69 -10.30 5.49
CA MET A 1 -0.44 -9.56 5.16
C MET A 1 -0.47 -9.09 3.70
N ALA A 2 0.16 -7.95 3.36
CA ALA A 2 0.19 -7.47 1.98
C ALA A 2 1.47 -7.91 1.24
N PRO A 3 1.37 -8.49 0.02
CA PRO A 3 2.52 -9.12 -0.67
C PRO A 3 3.61 -8.13 -1.07
N TRP A 4 3.26 -6.89 -1.44
CA TRP A 4 4.26 -5.86 -1.79
C TRP A 4 5.08 -5.38 -0.58
N LYS A 5 4.59 -5.56 0.65
CA LYS A 5 5.37 -5.25 1.86
C LYS A 5 6.33 -6.39 2.21
N THR A 6 5.85 -7.63 2.18
CA THR A 6 6.64 -8.82 2.55
C THR A 6 7.76 -9.08 1.55
N THR A 7 7.48 -9.02 0.25
CA THR A 7 8.50 -9.17 -0.80
C THR A 7 9.58 -8.09 -0.74
N LYS A 8 9.19 -6.83 -0.52
CA LYS A 8 10.15 -5.72 -0.34
C LYS A 8 11.02 -5.95 0.90
N ALA A 9 10.41 -6.34 2.03
CA ALA A 9 11.15 -6.62 3.26
C ALA A 9 12.16 -7.75 3.07
N PHE A 10 11.78 -8.81 2.35
CA PHE A 10 12.67 -9.91 2.01
C PHE A 10 13.87 -9.45 1.15
N ILE A 11 13.62 -8.69 0.08
CA ILE A 11 14.69 -8.14 -0.78
C ILE A 11 15.64 -7.24 0.02
N ASP A 12 15.09 -6.35 0.86
CA ASP A 12 15.89 -5.49 1.72
C ASP A 12 16.74 -6.32 2.71
N ALA A 13 16.23 -7.43 3.23
CA ALA A 13 16.95 -8.33 4.13
C ALA A 13 18.06 -9.12 3.43
N CYS A 14 17.82 -9.62 2.20
CA CYS A 14 18.86 -10.24 1.37
C CYS A 14 20.01 -9.28 1.08
N ALA A 15 19.72 -7.98 0.96
CA ALA A 15 20.73 -6.92 0.80
C ALA A 15 21.36 -6.46 2.13
N GLN A 16 21.08 -7.14 3.26
CA GLN A 16 21.54 -6.78 4.61
C GLN A 16 21.12 -5.36 5.07
N LYS A 17 20.05 -4.81 4.49
CA LYS A 17 19.50 -3.47 4.81
C LYS A 17 18.33 -3.53 5.80
N ALA A 18 17.81 -4.72 6.07
CA ALA A 18 16.73 -4.97 7.00
C ALA A 18 16.89 -6.35 7.65
N MET A 19 16.18 -6.56 8.76
CA MET A 19 16.00 -7.86 9.38
C MET A 19 14.52 -8.22 9.35
N LEU A 20 14.24 -9.52 9.36
CA LEU A 20 12.90 -10.06 9.43
C LEU A 20 12.61 -10.60 10.83
N GLN A 21 11.33 -10.73 11.17
CA GLN A 21 10.91 -11.28 12.45
C GLN A 21 11.22 -12.79 12.55
N LEU A 22 11.24 -13.48 11.41
CA LEU A 22 11.43 -14.93 11.23
C LEU A 22 10.31 -15.79 11.83
N HIS A 23 9.84 -15.48 13.03
CA HIS A 23 8.75 -16.17 13.73
C HIS A 23 7.56 -15.23 13.99
N GLY A 24 6.44 -15.78 14.49
CA GLY A 24 5.27 -15.02 14.94
C GLY A 24 4.14 -14.91 13.91
N GLU A 25 3.29 -13.88 14.03
CA GLU A 25 2.05 -13.70 13.26
C GLU A 25 2.21 -13.62 11.73
N GLY A 26 3.45 -13.41 11.26
CA GLY A 26 3.75 -13.38 9.84
C GLY A 26 4.17 -14.73 9.26
N ASP A 27 4.30 -15.77 10.07
CA ASP A 27 4.55 -17.14 9.62
C ASP A 27 3.25 -17.71 8.99
N PRO A 28 3.26 -18.02 7.68
CA PRO A 28 2.07 -18.54 7.00
C PRO A 28 1.66 -19.94 7.49
N THR A 29 2.54 -20.67 8.16
CA THR A 29 2.25 -22.01 8.68
C THR A 29 1.62 -21.97 10.06
N GLY A 30 1.76 -20.88 10.81
CA GLY A 30 1.28 -20.74 12.18
C GLY A 30 2.00 -21.59 13.24
N HIS A 31 2.89 -22.50 12.83
CA HIS A 31 3.52 -23.51 13.70
C HIS A 31 5.05 -23.44 13.73
N GLY A 32 5.65 -22.36 13.21
CA GLY A 32 7.11 -22.17 13.21
C GLY A 32 7.85 -22.96 12.13
N LEU A 33 7.14 -23.41 11.09
CA LEU A 33 7.69 -24.13 9.95
C LEU A 33 7.89 -23.22 8.73
N GLY A 34 7.47 -21.97 8.81
CA GLY A 34 7.61 -20.96 7.76
C GLY A 34 8.27 -19.68 8.27
N PHE A 35 8.73 -18.87 7.32
CA PHE A 35 9.37 -17.60 7.63
C PHE A 35 8.35 -16.45 7.72
N SER A 36 8.36 -15.74 8.84
CA SER A 36 7.72 -14.44 8.95
C SER A 36 8.54 -13.37 8.25
N PHE A 37 8.02 -12.84 7.14
CA PHE A 37 8.61 -11.73 6.36
C PHE A 37 8.20 -10.34 6.88
N ILE A 38 7.76 -10.26 8.13
CA ILE A 38 7.52 -8.98 8.80
C ILE A 38 8.87 -8.32 9.11
N ARG A 39 9.00 -7.05 8.75
CA ARG A 39 10.24 -6.29 8.96
C ARG A 39 10.42 -5.95 10.44
N THR A 40 11.62 -6.15 10.97
CA THR A 40 12.03 -5.72 12.31
C THR A 40 13.22 -4.74 12.29
N SER A 41 13.52 -4.13 13.44
CA SER A 41 14.63 -3.20 13.60
C SER A 41 15.99 -3.92 13.64
N MET A 42 16.96 -3.40 12.87
CA MET A 42 18.37 -3.83 12.90
C MET A 42 19.06 -3.59 14.26
N LYS A 43 18.49 -2.72 15.10
CA LYS A 43 19.06 -2.30 16.38
C LYS A 43 18.30 -2.94 17.53
N GLY A 44 18.53 -4.23 17.76
CA GLY A 44 17.88 -4.99 18.84
C GLY A 44 16.45 -5.48 18.58
N GLY A 45 15.81 -5.08 17.48
CA GLY A 45 14.40 -5.44 17.22
C GLY A 45 14.15 -6.93 16.98
N TYR A 46 15.15 -7.68 16.52
CA TYR A 46 15.02 -9.13 16.39
C TYR A 46 14.99 -9.82 17.77
N ILE A 47 15.82 -9.37 18.71
CA ILE A 47 15.85 -9.92 20.08
C ILE A 47 14.51 -9.66 20.77
N GLU A 48 14.00 -8.43 20.64
CA GLU A 48 12.69 -8.03 21.17
C GLU A 48 11.54 -8.84 20.55
N ALA A 49 11.62 -9.16 19.26
CA ALA A 49 10.60 -9.98 18.60
C ALA A 49 10.62 -11.46 19.03
N VAL A 50 11.81 -12.02 19.31
CA VAL A 50 11.98 -13.42 19.74
C VAL A 50 11.65 -13.59 21.22
N GLN A 51 12.04 -12.64 22.06
CA GLN A 51 11.79 -12.68 23.51
C GLN A 51 10.45 -12.01 23.88
N GLY A 52 9.79 -11.32 22.96
CA GLY A 52 8.58 -10.56 23.26
C GLY A 52 8.79 -9.49 24.34
N PRO A 53 7.73 -8.76 24.72
CA PRO A 53 7.80 -7.73 25.76
C PRO A 53 8.06 -8.28 27.17
N LEU A 54 7.95 -9.60 27.39
CA LEU A 54 7.93 -10.24 28.70
C LEU A 54 8.95 -11.38 28.93
N ALA A 55 9.63 -11.93 27.91
CA ALA A 55 10.36 -13.21 28.10
C ALA A 55 11.78 -13.10 28.66
N THR A 56 12.25 -11.89 29.01
CA THR A 56 13.45 -11.75 29.84
C THR A 56 13.13 -10.89 31.04
N SER A 57 13.33 -11.44 32.24
CA SER A 57 13.22 -10.68 33.49
C SER A 57 14.04 -9.38 33.38
N ALA A 58 13.55 -8.31 34.02
CA ALA A 58 14.26 -7.02 34.03
C ALA A 58 15.74 -7.19 34.48
N ASP A 59 16.01 -8.15 35.35
CA ASP A 59 17.33 -8.57 35.82
C ASP A 59 18.20 -9.20 34.71
N ALA A 60 17.62 -10.02 33.83
CA ALA A 60 18.34 -10.58 32.67
C ALA A 60 18.73 -9.48 31.66
N MET A 61 17.83 -8.51 31.41
CA MET A 61 18.13 -7.36 30.56
C MET A 61 19.19 -6.43 31.17
N GLU A 62 19.16 -6.21 32.48
CA GLU A 62 20.14 -5.37 33.17
C GLU A 62 21.53 -6.03 33.22
N ARG A 63 21.57 -7.35 33.41
CA ARG A 63 22.80 -8.14 33.35
C ARG A 63 23.41 -8.13 31.94
N GLU A 64 22.59 -8.24 30.90
CA GLU A 64 23.05 -8.10 29.52
C GLU A 64 23.53 -6.70 29.18
N LYS A 65 22.83 -5.65 29.62
CA LYS A 65 23.28 -4.26 29.46
C LYS A 65 24.62 -4.04 30.16
N ARG A 66 24.80 -4.60 31.36
CA ARG A 66 26.06 -4.52 32.12
C ARG A 66 27.19 -5.29 31.42
N ALA A 67 26.91 -6.46 30.86
CA ALA A 67 27.86 -7.26 30.08
C ALA A 67 28.22 -6.62 28.73
N ASN A 68 27.30 -5.85 28.14
CA ASN A 68 27.50 -5.13 26.87
C ASN A 68 28.07 -3.71 27.05
N GLY A 69 28.62 -3.38 28.23
CA GLY A 69 29.23 -2.07 28.48
C GLY A 69 28.23 -0.90 28.48
N GLY A 70 26.95 -1.16 28.81
CA GLY A 70 25.88 -0.16 28.89
C GLY A 70 25.01 -0.05 27.63
N HIS A 71 25.33 -0.77 26.55
CA HIS A 71 24.50 -0.79 25.34
C HIS A 71 23.36 -1.80 25.43
N ALA A 72 22.18 -1.40 24.93
CA ALA A 72 20.95 -2.19 25.01
C ALA A 72 20.97 -3.47 24.15
N TYR A 73 21.86 -3.57 23.16
CA TYR A 73 21.98 -4.74 22.29
C TYR A 73 23.43 -4.88 21.80
N ASN A 74 23.81 -6.12 21.49
CA ASN A 74 25.10 -6.44 20.87
C ASN A 74 24.84 -6.92 19.44
N VAL A 75 25.31 -6.16 18.46
CA VAL A 75 25.07 -6.42 17.03
C VAL A 75 25.58 -7.80 16.62
N LYS A 76 26.76 -8.22 17.10
CA LYS A 76 27.33 -9.53 16.75
C LYS A 76 26.50 -10.68 17.34
N LYS A 77 26.04 -10.52 18.59
CA LYS A 77 25.18 -11.50 19.25
C LYS A 77 23.82 -11.60 18.56
N GLN A 78 23.22 -10.45 18.22
CA GLN A 78 21.96 -10.38 17.49
C GLN A 78 22.06 -11.05 16.11
N GLN A 79 23.15 -10.78 15.38
CA GLN A 79 23.39 -11.39 14.07
C GLN A 79 23.54 -12.92 14.18
N ALA A 80 24.28 -13.41 15.17
CA ALA A 80 24.42 -14.85 15.40
C ALA A 80 23.08 -15.53 15.70
N MET A 81 22.27 -14.95 16.60
CA MET A 81 20.93 -15.47 16.92
C MET A 81 19.97 -15.41 15.71
N TYR A 82 20.13 -14.41 14.85
CA TYR A 82 19.34 -14.28 13.62
C TYR A 82 19.69 -15.38 12.61
N GLU A 83 20.98 -15.62 12.38
CA GLU A 83 21.45 -16.67 11.47
C GLU A 83 21.11 -18.08 11.98
N GLU A 84 21.16 -18.28 13.29
CA GLU A 84 20.70 -19.52 13.93
C GLU A 84 19.21 -19.74 13.71
N GLY A 85 18.38 -18.72 13.96
CA GLY A 85 16.93 -18.80 13.72
C GLY A 85 16.59 -19.07 12.25
N ILE A 86 17.32 -18.48 11.29
CA ILE A 86 17.15 -18.79 9.86
C ILE A 86 17.41 -20.27 9.59
N ARG A 87 18.52 -20.81 10.13
CA ARG A 87 18.90 -22.21 9.93
C ARG A 87 17.89 -23.16 10.56
N GLU A 88 17.42 -22.86 11.77
CA GLU A 88 16.44 -23.67 12.47
C GLU A 88 15.14 -23.80 11.67
N ILE A 89 14.55 -22.68 11.23
CA ILE A 89 13.33 -22.70 10.41
C ILE A 89 13.59 -23.44 9.11
N TRP A 90 14.72 -23.18 8.44
CA TRP A 90 15.06 -23.83 7.18
C TRP A 90 15.13 -25.36 7.30
N GLU A 91 15.82 -25.87 8.32
CA GLU A 91 15.93 -27.32 8.53
C GLU A 91 14.61 -27.95 8.97
N LYS A 92 13.79 -27.26 9.79
CA LYS A 92 12.43 -27.71 10.13
C LYS A 92 11.52 -27.77 8.90
N GLN A 93 11.52 -26.71 8.09
CA GLN A 93 10.76 -26.64 6.85
C GLN A 93 11.17 -27.75 5.90
N LYS A 94 12.49 -27.92 5.70
CA LYS A 94 13.05 -28.94 4.80
C LYS A 94 12.73 -30.35 5.28
N SER A 95 12.94 -30.66 6.56
CA SER A 95 12.64 -31.98 7.11
C SER A 95 11.16 -32.32 6.99
N THR A 96 10.27 -31.40 7.36
CA THR A 96 8.82 -31.60 7.28
C THR A 96 8.34 -31.78 5.84
N LEU A 97 8.80 -30.95 4.90
CA LEU A 97 8.38 -31.05 3.49
C LEU A 97 9.05 -32.19 2.72
N SER A 98 10.10 -32.80 3.27
CA SER A 98 10.78 -33.94 2.67
C SER A 98 10.36 -35.28 3.28
N ASP A 99 9.51 -35.27 4.32
CA ASP A 99 9.00 -36.47 4.96
C ASP A 99 8.04 -37.21 4.00
N PRO A 100 8.37 -38.45 3.58
CA PRO A 100 7.49 -39.24 2.71
C PRO A 100 6.37 -39.95 3.50
N GLN A 101 6.35 -39.86 4.83
CA GLN A 101 5.35 -40.52 5.66
C GLN A 101 3.98 -39.85 5.49
N GLU A 102 2.97 -40.64 5.10
CA GLU A 102 1.58 -40.20 5.14
C GLU A 102 1.20 -39.89 6.60
N HIS A 103 0.86 -38.63 6.86
CA HIS A 103 0.33 -38.20 8.16
C HIS A 103 -1.18 -38.41 8.15
N ASP A 104 -1.75 -38.85 9.27
CA ASP A 104 -3.19 -39.09 9.39
C ASP A 104 -3.94 -37.76 9.24
N ASP A 105 -5.05 -37.75 8.49
CA ASP A 105 -5.90 -36.58 8.33
C ASP A 105 -6.45 -36.08 9.69
N ASN A 106 -6.47 -36.96 10.71
CA ASN A 106 -6.84 -36.60 12.09
C ASN A 106 -5.77 -35.76 12.82
N ASP A 107 -4.52 -35.76 12.36
CA ASP A 107 -3.43 -34.93 12.91
C ASP A 107 -3.42 -33.51 12.31
N ILE A 108 -4.25 -33.27 11.29
CA ILE A 108 -4.54 -31.92 10.80
C ILE A 108 -5.36 -31.24 11.87
N ALA A 109 -4.69 -30.42 12.69
CA ALA A 109 -5.38 -29.46 13.54
C ALA A 109 -6.37 -28.72 12.63
N VAL A 110 -7.66 -28.84 12.92
CA VAL A 110 -8.69 -28.06 12.24
C VAL A 110 -8.29 -26.62 12.48
N THR A 111 -7.67 -26.01 11.47
CA THR A 111 -7.59 -24.57 11.42
C THR A 111 -9.04 -24.16 11.47
N GLU A 112 -9.47 -23.60 12.59
CA GLU A 112 -10.70 -22.85 12.67
C GLU A 112 -10.51 -21.75 11.62
N ASP A 113 -10.84 -22.06 10.36
CA ASP A 113 -11.12 -21.05 9.38
C ASP A 113 -12.17 -20.20 10.08
N GLU A 114 -11.81 -18.96 10.41
CA GLU A 114 -12.70 -18.01 11.07
C GLU A 114 -14.00 -17.77 10.26
N ASP A 115 -14.06 -18.33 9.05
CA ASP A 115 -15.27 -18.52 8.26
C ASP A 115 -15.97 -19.85 8.63
N ASP A 116 -16.77 -19.82 9.71
CA ASP A 116 -17.84 -20.78 10.08
C ASP A 116 -18.80 -21.14 8.91
N ARG A 117 -18.66 -20.48 7.76
CA ARG A 117 -19.44 -20.69 6.54
C ARG A 117 -19.24 -22.07 5.89
N PHE A 118 -18.10 -22.73 6.12
CA PHE A 118 -17.80 -24.03 5.52
C PHE A 118 -17.86 -25.22 6.48
N ASN A 119 -17.99 -25.00 7.79
CA ASN A 119 -18.06 -26.08 8.77
C ASN A 119 -19.51 -26.51 9.06
N VAL A 120 -20.09 -27.35 8.18
CA VAL A 120 -21.51 -27.80 8.26
C VAL A 120 -21.75 -28.84 9.37
N HIS A 121 -20.74 -29.23 10.18
CA HIS A 121 -20.86 -30.38 11.09
C HIS A 121 -20.64 -30.12 12.59
N SER A 122 -20.61 -28.87 13.06
CA SER A 122 -20.63 -28.62 14.51
C SER A 122 -22.07 -28.49 15.03
N ALA A 123 -22.59 -29.57 15.60
CA ALA A 123 -23.76 -29.51 16.47
C ALA A 123 -23.42 -28.67 17.72
N PRO A 124 -24.24 -27.68 18.10
CA PRO A 124 -23.93 -26.81 19.24
C PRO A 124 -24.14 -27.57 20.55
N THR A 125 -23.05 -27.97 21.21
CA THR A 125 -23.07 -28.36 22.61
C THR A 125 -23.23 -27.10 23.49
N PRO A 126 -24.21 -27.04 24.41
CA PRO A 126 -24.38 -25.89 25.28
C PRO A 126 -23.35 -25.93 26.41
N ALA A 127 -22.24 -25.21 26.25
CA ALA A 127 -21.32 -24.94 27.34
C ALA A 127 -21.77 -23.67 28.09
N HIS A 128 -22.13 -23.88 29.36
CA HIS A 128 -22.47 -22.87 30.36
C HIS A 128 -21.21 -22.04 30.68
N ILE A 129 -21.23 -20.74 30.35
CA ILE A 129 -20.14 -19.80 30.66
C ILE A 129 -20.49 -19.02 31.92
N ASP A 130 -19.71 -19.28 32.97
CA ASP A 130 -19.65 -18.51 34.20
C ASP A 130 -18.98 -17.15 33.93
N ASP A 131 -19.61 -16.11 34.47
CA ASP A 131 -19.33 -14.70 34.19
C ASP A 131 -18.23 -14.21 35.13
N GLY A 132 -17.00 -14.08 34.64
CA GLY A 132 -15.92 -13.57 35.47
C GLY A 132 -14.56 -13.53 34.81
N THR A 133 -14.09 -12.31 34.56
CA THR A 133 -12.67 -11.88 34.42
C THR A 133 -12.20 -11.61 33.00
N SER A 134 -12.13 -10.31 32.69
CA SER A 134 -11.39 -9.71 31.59
C SER A 134 -9.93 -10.19 31.54
N GLN A 135 -9.51 -10.76 30.41
CA GLN A 135 -8.11 -10.79 29.98
C GLN A 135 -8.04 -10.49 28.48
N ILE A 136 -7.13 -9.57 28.17
CA ILE A 136 -7.00 -8.86 26.90
C ILE A 136 -5.93 -9.60 26.09
N SER A 137 -6.33 -10.39 25.09
CA SER A 137 -5.43 -10.90 24.04
C SER A 137 -6.24 -11.51 22.89
N GLY A 138 -5.91 -11.13 21.65
CA GLY A 138 -6.53 -11.68 20.43
C GLY A 138 -7.69 -10.82 19.88
N PHE A 139 -7.37 -9.71 19.22
CA PHE A 139 -8.37 -8.97 18.44
C PHE A 139 -8.62 -9.68 17.10
N THR A 140 -9.46 -10.72 17.11
CA THR A 140 -10.35 -10.96 15.95
C THR A 140 -11.63 -10.21 16.28
N SER A 141 -11.96 -9.21 15.47
CA SER A 141 -13.08 -8.28 15.71
C SER A 141 -14.45 -8.99 15.71
N SER A 142 -14.47 -10.29 15.40
CA SER A 142 -15.65 -11.14 15.29
C SER A 142 -16.20 -11.59 16.65
N SER A 143 -15.36 -11.83 17.69
CA SER A 143 -15.87 -12.41 18.95
C SER A 143 -16.55 -11.42 19.90
N ARG A 144 -16.31 -10.10 19.73
CA ARG A 144 -16.89 -9.05 20.61
C ARG A 144 -18.15 -8.40 20.07
N HIS A 145 -18.57 -8.72 18.85
CA HIS A 145 -19.90 -8.37 18.41
C HIS A 145 -20.83 -9.49 18.90
N ALA A 146 -21.47 -9.28 20.05
CA ALA A 146 -22.65 -10.04 20.44
C ALA A 146 -23.49 -10.29 19.18
N LYS A 147 -23.88 -11.53 18.91
CA LYS A 147 -24.58 -12.02 17.69
C LYS A 147 -25.70 -11.07 17.23
N ARG A 148 -25.33 -9.96 16.58
CA ARG A 148 -26.20 -8.84 16.25
C ARG A 148 -26.73 -9.12 14.86
N ALA A 149 -27.98 -9.52 14.80
CA ALA A 149 -28.69 -9.64 13.52
C ALA A 149 -29.22 -8.27 13.08
N ILE A 150 -29.28 -8.04 11.78
CA ILE A 150 -29.96 -6.87 11.21
C ILE A 150 -31.27 -7.31 10.59
N ARG A 151 -32.32 -6.52 10.79
CA ARG A 151 -33.61 -6.72 10.15
C ARG A 151 -33.78 -5.71 9.03
N ILE A 152 -33.93 -6.20 7.81
CA ILE A 152 -34.11 -5.41 6.60
C ILE A 152 -35.57 -5.52 6.16
N THR A 153 -36.27 -4.40 6.17
CA THR A 153 -37.64 -4.29 5.66
C THR A 153 -37.63 -3.64 4.29
N ARG A 154 -38.27 -4.26 3.30
CA ARG A 154 -38.36 -3.76 1.92
C ARG A 154 -39.79 -3.81 1.43
N ASP A 155 -40.24 -2.75 0.78
CA ASP A 155 -41.55 -2.70 0.14
C ASP A 155 -41.40 -3.12 -1.34
N VAL A 156 -41.99 -4.25 -1.71
CA VAL A 156 -41.87 -4.87 -3.04
C VAL A 156 -43.19 -4.72 -3.78
N ARG A 157 -43.16 -4.16 -4.99
CA ARG A 157 -44.34 -4.08 -5.86
C ARG A 157 -44.56 -5.43 -6.54
N LEU A 158 -45.75 -6.00 -6.35
CA LEU A 158 -46.18 -7.25 -6.96
C LEU A 158 -46.76 -7.02 -8.37
N ALA A 159 -46.95 -8.10 -9.12
CA ALA A 159 -47.44 -8.05 -10.51
C ALA A 159 -48.88 -7.50 -10.61
N ASP A 160 -49.64 -7.53 -9.53
CA ASP A 160 -50.99 -6.99 -9.40
C ASP A 160 -51.02 -5.47 -9.11
N GLY A 161 -49.85 -4.82 -9.01
CA GLY A 161 -49.72 -3.40 -8.69
C GLY A 161 -49.82 -3.07 -7.19
N SER A 162 -50.08 -4.06 -6.34
CA SER A 162 -50.05 -3.89 -4.88
C SER A 162 -48.60 -3.84 -4.37
N THR A 163 -48.38 -3.17 -3.24
CA THR A 163 -47.06 -3.14 -2.58
C THR A 163 -47.11 -4.03 -1.35
N GLN A 164 -46.25 -5.04 -1.28
CA GLN A 164 -46.13 -5.94 -0.15
C GLN A 164 -44.82 -5.69 0.59
N GLN A 165 -44.91 -5.59 1.92
CA GLN A 165 -43.75 -5.45 2.78
C GLN A 165 -43.10 -6.82 3.03
N ARG A 166 -41.82 -6.94 2.72
CA ARG A 166 -41.00 -8.13 2.95
C ARG A 166 -39.94 -7.82 4.01
N VAL A 167 -39.92 -8.61 5.07
CA VAL A 167 -38.97 -8.50 6.17
C VAL A 167 -37.98 -9.65 6.10
N GLU A 168 -36.69 -9.36 6.14
CA GLU A 168 -35.58 -10.32 6.12
C GLU A 168 -34.65 -10.06 7.30
N VAL A 169 -34.33 -11.10 8.07
CA VAL A 169 -33.39 -11.00 9.19
C VAL A 169 -32.08 -11.68 8.80
N VAL A 170 -31.00 -10.91 8.79
CA VAL A 170 -29.66 -11.37 8.41
C VAL A 170 -28.82 -11.53 9.67
N TYR A 171 -28.25 -12.73 9.85
CA TYR A 171 -27.43 -13.10 10.99
C TYR A 171 -25.93 -13.17 10.65
N ASP A 172 -25.59 -13.35 9.37
CA ASP A 172 -24.21 -13.48 8.90
C ASP A 172 -23.45 -12.15 9.08
N PRO A 173 -22.40 -12.10 9.92
CA PRO A 173 -21.66 -10.89 10.23
C PRO A 173 -20.98 -10.28 8.99
N VAL A 174 -20.49 -11.09 8.05
CA VAL A 174 -19.83 -10.61 6.83
C VAL A 174 -20.84 -9.90 5.94
N VAL A 175 -22.03 -10.50 5.78
CA VAL A 175 -23.12 -9.87 5.03
C VAL A 175 -23.56 -8.57 5.69
N ILE A 176 -23.67 -8.55 7.03
CA ILE A 176 -24.02 -7.35 7.80
C ILE A 176 -22.99 -6.25 7.58
N THR A 177 -21.70 -6.54 7.75
CA THR A 177 -20.63 -5.55 7.57
C THR A 177 -20.61 -4.99 6.15
N GLN A 178 -20.71 -5.84 5.13
CA GLN A 178 -20.73 -5.41 3.74
C GLN A 178 -22.00 -4.61 3.40
N TYR A 179 -23.15 -5.01 3.91
CA TYR A 179 -24.41 -4.29 3.73
C TYR A 179 -24.34 -2.89 4.36
N MET A 180 -23.90 -2.78 5.62
CA MET A 180 -23.76 -1.51 6.33
C MET A 180 -22.77 -0.58 5.64
N LYS A 181 -21.63 -1.11 5.16
CA LYS A 181 -20.64 -0.34 4.39
C LYS A 181 -21.26 0.23 3.11
N ARG A 182 -21.86 -0.61 2.26
CA ARG A 182 -22.49 -0.15 1.00
C ARG A 182 -23.64 0.81 1.26
N ARG A 183 -24.42 0.59 2.32
CA ARG A 183 -25.53 1.48 2.68
C ARG A 183 -25.01 2.85 3.09
N THR A 184 -23.97 2.90 3.92
CA THR A 184 -23.32 4.15 4.33
C THR A 184 -22.72 4.89 3.12
N GLU A 185 -22.07 4.18 2.20
CA GLU A 185 -21.52 4.76 0.97
C GLU A 185 -22.64 5.35 0.08
N ALA A 186 -23.73 4.63 -0.13
CA ALA A 186 -24.88 5.12 -0.91
C ALA A 186 -25.56 6.34 -0.26
N ASP A 187 -25.73 6.33 1.06
CA ASP A 187 -26.32 7.45 1.80
C ASP A 187 -25.40 8.69 1.74
N LEU A 188 -24.08 8.48 1.74
CA LEU A 188 -23.11 9.55 1.50
C LEU A 188 -23.20 10.07 0.07
N GLU A 189 -23.21 9.20 -0.94
CA GLU A 189 -23.31 9.59 -2.36
C GLU A 189 -24.54 10.45 -2.65
N LEU A 190 -25.68 10.11 -2.05
CA LEU A 190 -26.92 10.87 -2.18
C LEU A 190 -26.85 12.25 -1.51
N ARG A 191 -25.99 12.43 -0.50
CA ARG A 191 -25.79 13.73 0.17
C ARG A 191 -24.93 14.64 -0.70
N ASP A 192 -25.50 15.77 -1.07
CA ASP A 192 -24.76 16.86 -1.72
C ASP A 192 -23.71 17.43 -0.76
N ILE A 193 -22.47 17.49 -1.26
CA ILE A 193 -21.29 17.93 -0.51
C ILE A 193 -21.42 19.42 -0.15
N TYR A 194 -21.98 20.23 -1.04
CA TYR A 194 -22.02 21.69 -0.87
C TYR A 194 -23.13 22.18 0.06
N SER A 195 -24.18 21.38 0.25
CA SER A 195 -25.28 21.67 1.17
C SER A 195 -25.25 20.83 2.45
N SER A 196 -24.21 20.00 2.64
CA SER A 196 -24.06 19.16 3.81
C SER A 196 -23.93 19.98 5.11
N ARG A 197 -24.84 19.73 6.07
CA ARG A 197 -24.83 20.32 7.41
C ARG A 197 -24.59 19.24 8.47
N PRO A 198 -23.99 19.60 9.63
CA PRO A 198 -23.87 18.68 10.76
C PRO A 198 -25.23 18.12 11.14
N THR A 199 -25.35 16.80 11.15
CA THR A 199 -26.58 16.04 11.42
C THR A 199 -26.74 15.73 12.91
N GLY A 200 -25.72 16.01 13.74
CA GLY A 200 -25.74 15.79 15.19
C GLY A 200 -25.34 14.37 15.60
N ASN A 201 -25.09 13.48 14.64
CA ASN A 201 -24.49 12.18 14.89
C ASN A 201 -22.99 12.23 14.56
N ALA A 202 -22.16 12.00 15.58
CA ALA A 202 -20.70 12.15 15.50
C ALA A 202 -20.04 11.30 14.40
N ASP A 203 -20.54 10.09 14.14
CA ASP A 203 -19.96 9.20 13.14
C ASP A 203 -20.30 9.65 11.72
N HIS A 204 -21.55 10.06 11.48
CA HIS A 204 -21.96 10.61 10.19
C HIS A 204 -21.30 11.95 9.90
N ASP A 205 -21.16 12.82 10.90
CA ASP A 205 -20.51 14.13 10.75
C ASP A 205 -19.00 13.97 10.54
N ARG A 206 -18.37 12.96 11.16
CA ARG A 206 -16.97 12.61 10.89
C ARG A 206 -16.77 12.15 9.45
N LEU A 207 -17.60 11.25 8.94
CA LEU A 207 -17.53 10.76 7.56
C LEU A 207 -17.80 11.87 6.54
N ALA A 208 -18.86 12.66 6.76
CA ALA A 208 -19.16 13.84 5.94
C ALA A 208 -18.00 14.85 5.97
N GLY A 209 -17.43 15.10 7.15
CA GLY A 209 -16.28 15.98 7.32
C GLY A 209 -15.02 15.51 6.58
N ILE A 210 -14.76 14.20 6.52
CA ILE A 210 -13.66 13.64 5.71
C ILE A 210 -13.88 13.96 4.23
N ARG A 211 -15.10 13.78 3.72
CA ARG A 211 -15.45 14.06 2.31
C ARG A 211 -15.35 15.55 1.98
N ILE A 212 -15.83 16.43 2.85
CA ILE A 212 -15.71 17.89 2.70
C ILE A 212 -14.24 18.31 2.67
N LYS A 213 -13.40 17.75 3.57
CA LYS A 213 -11.95 18.02 3.59
C LYS A 213 -11.25 17.59 2.31
N GLN A 214 -11.63 16.44 1.75
CA GLN A 214 -11.08 15.97 0.47
C GLN A 214 -11.44 16.92 -0.69
N GLU A 215 -12.69 17.39 -0.75
CA GLU A 215 -13.10 18.34 -1.78
C GLU A 215 -12.46 19.72 -1.58
N LEU A 216 -12.29 20.19 -0.34
CA LEU A 216 -11.52 21.40 -0.02
C LEU A 216 -10.07 21.29 -0.50
N ALA A 217 -9.39 20.19 -0.20
CA ALA A 217 -8.00 19.98 -0.63
C ALA A 217 -7.87 19.98 -2.17
N ARG A 218 -8.87 19.43 -2.88
CA ARG A 218 -8.93 19.50 -4.35
C ARG A 218 -9.09 20.93 -4.85
N LEU A 219 -10.00 21.70 -4.25
CA LEU A 219 -10.24 23.11 -4.59
C LEU A 219 -9.02 24.00 -4.30
N GLU A 220 -8.35 23.79 -3.17
CA GLU A 220 -7.12 24.50 -2.81
C GLU A 220 -5.99 24.21 -3.80
N LYS A 221 -5.79 22.94 -4.18
CA LYS A 221 -4.81 22.57 -5.20
C LYS A 221 -5.13 23.19 -6.57
N ASN A 222 -6.41 23.34 -6.91
CA ASN A 222 -6.85 24.03 -8.11
C ASN A 222 -6.59 25.55 -8.04
N LYS A 223 -6.88 26.17 -6.89
CA LYS A 223 -6.61 27.59 -6.63
C LYS A 223 -5.11 27.89 -6.72
N ALA A 224 -4.27 27.07 -6.09
CA ALA A 224 -2.81 27.19 -6.16
C ALA A 224 -2.29 27.05 -7.61
N ARG A 225 -2.84 26.11 -8.39
CA ARG A 225 -2.49 25.97 -9.81
C ARG A 225 -2.88 27.19 -10.64
N ARG A 226 -4.00 27.85 -10.35
CA ARG A 226 -4.41 29.08 -11.03
C ARG A 226 -3.48 30.24 -10.67
N GLN A 227 -3.22 30.43 -9.38
CA GLN A 227 -2.30 31.47 -8.89
C GLN A 227 -0.89 31.31 -9.46
N ALA A 228 -0.37 30.08 -9.55
CA ALA A 228 0.93 29.82 -10.17
C ALA A 228 0.97 30.21 -11.66
N ARG A 229 -0.12 29.97 -12.41
CA ARG A 229 -0.23 30.40 -13.82
C ARG A 229 -0.35 31.92 -13.95
N GLU A 230 -1.09 32.56 -13.06
CA GLU A 230 -1.21 34.03 -13.03
C GLU A 230 0.13 34.69 -12.71
N GLN A 231 0.85 34.21 -11.70
CA GLN A 231 2.20 34.69 -11.36
C GLN A 231 3.19 34.51 -12.52
N GLN A 232 3.16 33.35 -13.20
CA GLN A 232 4.01 33.13 -14.37
C GLN A 232 3.63 34.06 -15.54
N LYS A 233 2.34 34.33 -15.75
CA LYS A 233 1.86 35.25 -16.77
C LYS A 233 2.26 36.69 -16.44
N GLU A 234 2.15 37.11 -15.18
CA GLU A 234 2.58 38.43 -14.72
C GLU A 234 4.08 38.63 -14.88
N LEU A 235 4.90 37.64 -14.51
CA LEU A 235 6.35 37.67 -14.74
C LEU A 235 6.68 37.75 -16.23
N HIS A 236 5.99 36.99 -17.07
CA HIS A 236 6.17 37.04 -18.52
C HIS A 236 5.71 38.38 -19.11
N GLN A 237 4.64 38.97 -18.59
CA GLN A 237 4.14 40.28 -19.03
C GLN A 237 5.06 41.41 -18.58
N ARG A 238 5.65 41.33 -17.37
CA ARG A 238 6.62 42.30 -16.87
C ARG A 238 7.96 42.21 -17.58
N ALA A 239 8.37 41.02 -18.03
CA ALA A 239 9.54 40.83 -18.89
C ALA A 239 9.33 41.34 -20.34
N ASN A 240 8.09 41.46 -20.81
CA ASN A 240 7.74 41.91 -22.16
C ASN A 240 7.08 43.30 -22.21
N ALA A 241 7.04 44.05 -21.10
CA ALA A 241 6.55 45.42 -21.08
C ALA A 241 7.62 46.36 -21.67
N PRO A 242 7.32 47.17 -22.70
CA PRO A 242 8.23 48.18 -23.20
C PRO A 242 8.16 49.41 -22.29
N GLY A 243 9.18 49.60 -21.45
CA GLY A 243 9.44 50.85 -20.73
C GLY A 243 10.96 50.98 -20.62
N ASP A 244 11.57 51.76 -21.50
CA ASP A 244 11.82 53.21 -21.39
C ASP A 244 13.11 53.52 -20.62
N ALA A 245 13.85 54.49 -21.16
CA ALA A 245 15.30 54.62 -21.12
C ALA A 245 15.88 55.07 -19.77
N GLY A 246 17.05 54.52 -19.44
CA GLY A 246 17.88 54.97 -18.33
C GLY A 246 19.23 54.21 -18.27
N SER A 247 20.07 54.40 -19.29
CA SER A 247 21.48 53.93 -19.34
C SER A 247 22.41 54.90 -18.56
N PRO A 248 23.69 54.59 -18.21
CA PRO A 248 24.63 53.85 -19.06
C PRO A 248 25.67 52.90 -18.41
N GLY A 249 26.26 52.08 -19.28
CA GLY A 249 27.60 51.47 -19.14
C GLY A 249 27.55 49.94 -19.26
N GLY A 250 28.13 49.26 -20.23
CA GLY A 250 29.00 49.59 -21.36
C GLY A 250 29.48 48.27 -21.98
N ALA A 251 30.13 48.36 -23.15
CA ALA A 251 30.78 47.29 -23.92
C ALA A 251 29.92 46.54 -24.97
N VAL A 252 30.14 47.02 -26.19
CA VAL A 252 29.84 46.50 -27.51
C VAL A 252 30.40 45.08 -27.72
N VAL A 253 29.56 44.15 -28.18
CA VAL A 253 29.96 43.12 -29.17
C VAL A 253 28.78 42.92 -30.13
N SER A 254 29.01 43.29 -31.39
CA SER A 254 28.16 42.98 -32.54
C SER A 254 28.29 41.51 -32.91
N GLY A 255 27.17 40.84 -33.21
CA GLY A 255 27.18 39.52 -33.87
C GLY A 255 25.96 38.68 -33.55
N ASP A 256 24.98 38.72 -34.46
CA ASP A 256 23.82 37.83 -34.61
C ASP A 256 22.81 37.70 -33.45
N LYS A 257 21.57 38.11 -33.76
CA LYS A 257 20.38 37.75 -32.98
C LYS A 257 20.18 36.23 -33.05
N ILE A 258 20.81 35.50 -32.14
CA ILE A 258 20.44 34.12 -31.85
C ILE A 258 19.07 34.20 -31.16
N VAL A 259 18.02 33.94 -31.92
CA VAL A 259 16.69 33.60 -31.42
C VAL A 259 16.90 32.57 -30.31
N THR A 260 16.54 32.92 -29.08
CA THR A 260 16.65 32.08 -27.88
C THR A 260 15.71 30.87 -28.00
N GLY A 261 16.10 29.93 -28.84
CA GLY A 261 15.48 28.63 -29.00
C GLY A 261 15.79 27.74 -27.80
N THR A 262 14.85 26.87 -27.45
CA THR A 262 15.08 25.88 -26.39
C THR A 262 16.21 24.93 -26.77
N THR A 263 17.11 24.61 -25.82
CA THR A 263 18.19 23.63 -26.01
C THR A 263 17.67 22.18 -26.06
N ARG A 264 16.37 21.95 -25.82
CA ARG A 264 15.75 20.63 -25.85
C ARG A 264 15.38 20.25 -27.29
N LYS A 265 15.59 18.96 -27.62
CA LYS A 265 15.16 18.35 -28.89
C LYS A 265 13.62 18.32 -28.96
N CYS A 266 13.06 18.74 -30.08
CA CYS A 266 11.62 18.66 -30.33
C CYS A 266 11.17 17.20 -30.42
N ALA A 267 10.14 16.81 -29.67
CA ALA A 267 9.65 15.44 -29.67
C ALA A 267 8.94 15.01 -30.97
N ASN A 268 8.61 15.95 -31.87
CA ASN A 268 7.98 15.64 -33.16
C ASN A 268 9.02 15.46 -34.29
N CYS A 269 10.04 16.33 -34.38
CA CYS A 269 11.03 16.29 -35.46
C CYS A 269 12.48 16.03 -35.02
N GLY A 270 12.74 15.88 -33.72
CA GLY A 270 14.06 15.61 -33.16
C GLY A 270 15.04 16.79 -33.11
N GLN A 271 14.74 17.91 -33.77
CA GLN A 271 15.66 19.05 -33.85
C GLN A 271 15.61 19.95 -32.61
N VAL A 272 16.76 20.53 -32.24
CA VAL A 272 16.90 21.52 -31.16
C VAL A 272 16.48 22.91 -31.63
N GLY A 273 16.03 23.77 -30.72
CA GLY A 273 15.64 25.16 -31.02
C GLY A 273 14.14 25.44 -30.85
N HIS A 274 13.27 24.43 -30.84
CA HIS A 274 11.82 24.60 -30.59
C HIS A 274 11.24 23.41 -29.80
N ILE A 275 10.14 23.65 -29.06
CA ILE A 275 9.38 22.61 -28.35
C ILE A 275 8.15 22.19 -29.14
N LYS A 276 7.60 21.00 -28.82
CA LYS A 276 6.45 20.35 -29.49
C LYS A 276 5.23 21.27 -29.69
N THR A 277 5.01 22.24 -28.81
CA THR A 277 3.87 23.16 -28.90
C THR A 277 4.05 24.26 -29.95
N ASN A 278 5.28 24.54 -30.40
CA ASN A 278 5.57 25.57 -31.41
C ASN A 278 5.42 25.01 -32.83
N LYS A 279 4.17 24.76 -33.24
CA LYS A 279 3.83 24.15 -34.55
C LYS A 279 4.44 24.90 -35.75
N LYS A 280 4.52 26.24 -35.69
CA LYS A 280 5.07 27.07 -36.78
C LYS A 280 6.59 26.93 -36.95
N LEU A 281 7.30 26.64 -35.87
CA LEU A 281 8.76 26.52 -35.86
C LEU A 281 9.23 25.09 -36.07
N CYS A 282 8.33 24.11 -35.98
CA CYS A 282 8.66 22.71 -36.17
C CYS A 282 8.66 22.37 -37.66
N PRO A 283 9.83 22.03 -38.24
CA PRO A 283 9.96 21.76 -39.67
C PRO A 283 9.05 20.65 -40.20
N LEU A 284 8.77 19.67 -39.35
CA LEU A 284 7.86 18.57 -39.67
C LEU A 284 6.38 18.98 -39.67
N LEU A 285 6.01 20.02 -38.90
CA LEU A 285 4.63 20.50 -38.78
C LEU A 285 4.35 21.74 -39.64
N ASN A 286 5.38 22.48 -40.02
CA ASN A 286 5.27 23.62 -40.94
C ASN A 286 5.51 23.21 -42.41
N GLY A 287 5.74 21.91 -42.67
CA GLY A 287 5.84 21.35 -44.01
C GLY A 287 7.18 21.54 -44.70
N THR A 288 8.24 21.98 -44.00
CA THR A 288 9.57 22.11 -44.59
C THR A 288 10.37 20.81 -44.58
N MET A 289 9.89 19.75 -43.92
CA MET A 289 10.51 18.41 -43.91
C MET A 289 9.45 17.32 -44.13
N ASN A 290 9.64 16.45 -45.14
CA ASN A 290 8.83 15.25 -45.35
C ASN A 290 9.43 14.02 -44.63
N THR A 291 8.58 13.14 -44.12
CA THR A 291 8.93 11.94 -43.33
C THR A 291 9.50 10.79 -44.15
N ASP A 292 10.41 11.05 -45.09
CA ASP A 292 11.10 10.01 -45.85
C ASP A 292 12.59 10.30 -45.89
N ASN A 293 13.25 10.09 -44.74
CA ASN A 293 14.67 9.77 -44.75
C ASN A 293 15.13 9.14 -43.43
N GLY A 294 15.57 7.89 -43.53
CA GLY A 294 16.78 7.42 -42.85
C GLY A 294 16.63 7.00 -41.40
N ALA A 295 16.36 5.70 -41.22
CA ALA A 295 16.86 4.95 -40.08
C ALA A 295 18.36 5.20 -39.87
N ALA A 296 18.74 5.67 -38.68
CA ALA A 296 20.04 5.39 -38.09
C ALA A 296 20.00 5.68 -36.60
N ASP A 297 20.23 4.61 -35.84
CA ASP A 297 20.97 4.56 -34.59
C ASP A 297 20.42 5.32 -33.37
N HIS A 298 19.82 4.56 -32.44
CA HIS A 298 20.20 4.66 -31.03
C HIS A 298 19.91 3.34 -30.32
N GLY A 299 20.98 2.62 -30.01
CA GLY A 299 20.98 1.51 -29.07
C GLY A 299 20.72 1.93 -27.62
N GLY A 300 20.47 0.92 -26.78
CA GLY A 300 20.56 1.04 -25.33
C GLY A 300 19.30 0.68 -24.55
N PHE A 301 18.86 -0.58 -24.61
CA PHE A 301 18.25 -1.22 -23.43
C PHE A 301 18.47 -2.73 -23.49
N GLY A 302 19.08 -3.27 -22.43
CA GLY A 302 19.56 -4.65 -22.35
C GLY A 302 18.46 -5.69 -22.56
N SER A 303 18.65 -6.52 -23.57
CA SER A 303 17.88 -7.74 -23.78
C SER A 303 18.44 -8.82 -22.86
N TYR A 304 17.60 -9.36 -21.98
CA TYR A 304 17.89 -10.52 -21.15
C TYR A 304 17.72 -11.78 -22.01
N ASN A 305 18.81 -12.52 -22.24
CA ASN A 305 18.74 -13.83 -22.88
C ASN A 305 18.55 -14.89 -21.79
N ALA A 306 17.40 -15.57 -21.79
CA ALA A 306 17.19 -16.81 -21.04
C ALA A 306 17.73 -18.00 -21.85
N PRO A 307 18.42 -18.98 -21.25
CA PRO A 307 18.87 -20.16 -21.98
C PRO A 307 17.69 -21.11 -22.23
N ALA A 308 17.44 -21.41 -23.51
CA ALA A 308 16.49 -22.42 -23.93
C ALA A 308 17.05 -23.83 -23.63
N GLY A 309 16.27 -24.63 -22.90
CA GLY A 309 16.55 -26.03 -22.65
C GLY A 309 16.43 -26.88 -23.91
N THR A 310 17.43 -27.72 -24.14
CA THR A 310 17.43 -28.74 -25.19
C THR A 310 16.59 -29.94 -24.72
N ALA A 311 15.42 -30.11 -25.32
CA ALA A 311 14.69 -31.37 -25.30
C ALA A 311 15.34 -32.33 -26.32
N GLY A 312 15.82 -33.48 -25.85
CA GLY A 312 16.37 -34.55 -26.68
C GLY A 312 15.68 -35.88 -26.36
N SER A 313 14.99 -36.44 -27.34
CA SER A 313 14.60 -37.85 -27.54
C SER A 313 14.02 -37.92 -28.96
N PRO A 314 14.10 -39.04 -29.69
CA PRO A 314 14.07 -40.44 -29.25
C PRO A 314 15.43 -41.13 -29.10
#